data_AF-A0A0T7FHD6-F1
#
_entry.id   AF-A0A0T7FHD6-F1
#
_cell.length_a   1.000
_cell.length_b   1.000
_cell.length_c   1.000
_cell.angle_alpha   90.00
_cell.angle_beta   90.00
_cell.angle_gamma   90.00
#
_symmetry.space_group_name_H-M   'P 1'
#
loop_
_entity.id
_entity.type
_entity.pdbx_description
1 polymer ?
#
loop_
_entity_poly.entity_id
_entity_poly.type
_entity_poly.pdbx_seq_one_letter_code
_entity_poly.pdbx_strand_id
1 'polypeptide(L)'
;MTKIAFVGLGNMGGPMAANLVKAGHEVRGFDLSEASVKAAAETGVKAAGALAEAVRDAECVITMLPKGQHVTAVWTDLTTLIPEGTLVIDCSTIDVESARKAHELADVMNCISLDAPVSGGTGGAAAGTLTFMVGGSEKAFALGKPILEAMGKKIVHCGDAGAGQAAKICNNMILGISMIGVCEAFGLAEKLGLSHQALFDVASTSSGQCWSLTTYCPVPGPVPTSPANSDYKPGFAAALMLKDLTLSQEAARQSGAATPLGAHAAELYAEFERTGHGADDFSAIIQMLREKAGRTS
;
A
#
# COMPACT_ATOMS: atom_id res chain seq x y z
N MET A 1 -20.74 -6.14 16.15
CA MET A 1 -20.03 -7.37 15.77
C MET A 1 -20.49 -7.74 14.37
N THR A 2 -19.56 -7.95 13.44
CA THR A 2 -19.82 -8.27 12.02
C THR A 2 -19.00 -9.51 11.66
N LYS A 3 -19.54 -10.40 10.83
CA LYS A 3 -18.82 -11.55 10.28
C LYS A 3 -18.03 -11.13 9.05
N ILE A 4 -16.71 -11.19 9.13
CA ILE A 4 -15.79 -10.72 8.11
C ILE A 4 -14.98 -11.91 7.56
N ALA A 5 -14.99 -12.09 6.25
CA ALA A 5 -14.02 -12.92 5.57
C ALA A 5 -12.82 -12.06 5.15
N PHE A 6 -11.61 -12.50 5.43
CA PHE A 6 -10.37 -11.82 5.07
C PHE A 6 -9.52 -12.71 4.17
N VAL A 7 -9.34 -12.29 2.92
CA VAL A 7 -8.65 -13.04 1.87
C VAL A 7 -7.32 -12.37 1.55
N GLY A 8 -6.23 -13.05 1.88
CA GLY A 8 -4.87 -12.51 1.87
C GLY A 8 -4.41 -12.13 3.27
N LEU A 9 -3.51 -12.92 3.85
CA LEU A 9 -3.02 -12.84 5.23
C LEU A 9 -1.51 -12.59 5.31
N GLY A 10 -0.91 -12.09 4.22
CA GLY A 10 0.50 -11.71 4.19
C GLY A 10 0.83 -10.51 5.09
N ASN A 11 1.99 -9.88 4.84
CA ASN A 11 2.58 -8.83 5.70
C ASN A 11 1.64 -7.66 6.07
N MET A 12 0.66 -7.34 5.21
CA MET A 12 -0.36 -6.32 5.49
C MET A 12 -1.66 -6.96 6.00
N GLY A 13 -2.15 -7.99 5.31
CA GLY A 13 -3.45 -8.58 5.57
C GLY A 13 -3.57 -9.26 6.94
N GLY A 14 -2.52 -9.99 7.38
CA GLY A 14 -2.48 -10.64 8.68
C GLY A 14 -2.71 -9.67 9.86
N PRO A 15 -1.88 -8.62 10.02
CA PRO A 15 -2.09 -7.64 11.09
C PRO A 15 -3.39 -6.83 10.96
N MET A 16 -3.87 -6.58 9.73
CA MET A 16 -5.18 -5.95 9.51
C MET A 16 -6.32 -6.84 10.02
N ALA A 17 -6.32 -8.13 9.68
CA ALA A 17 -7.29 -9.10 10.17
C ALA A 17 -7.25 -9.24 11.70
N ALA A 18 -6.05 -9.24 12.30
CA ALA A 18 -5.88 -9.26 13.75
C ALA A 18 -6.53 -8.04 14.44
N ASN A 19 -6.46 -6.85 13.83
CA ASN A 19 -7.08 -5.66 14.40
C ASN A 19 -8.61 -5.69 14.32
N LEU A 20 -9.19 -6.30 13.29
CA LEU A 20 -10.63 -6.57 13.22
C LEU A 20 -11.08 -7.52 14.34
N VAL A 21 -10.29 -8.56 14.65
CA VAL A 21 -10.55 -9.45 15.80
C VAL A 21 -10.51 -8.66 17.11
N LYS A 22 -9.48 -7.82 17.32
CA LYS A 22 -9.37 -6.97 18.53
C LYS A 22 -10.54 -6.00 18.68
N ALA A 23 -11.10 -5.52 17.58
CA ALA A 23 -12.29 -4.66 17.56
C ALA A 23 -13.61 -5.42 17.82
N GLY A 24 -13.55 -6.74 18.02
CA GLY A 24 -14.70 -7.58 18.37
C GLY A 24 -15.51 -8.09 17.17
N HIS A 25 -14.92 -8.12 15.97
CA HIS A 25 -15.52 -8.79 14.80
C HIS A 25 -15.21 -10.30 14.80
N GLU A 26 -16.06 -11.09 14.17
CA GLU A 26 -15.75 -12.48 13.86
C GLU A 26 -15.01 -12.52 12.53
N VAL A 27 -13.73 -12.90 12.52
CA VAL A 27 -12.92 -12.90 11.30
C VAL A 27 -12.58 -14.32 10.88
N ARG A 28 -12.91 -14.70 9.63
CA ARG A 28 -12.43 -15.92 8.98
C ARG A 28 -11.38 -15.57 7.93
N GLY A 29 -10.20 -16.16 8.05
CA GLY A 29 -9.05 -15.85 7.19
C GLY A 29 -8.74 -16.95 6.19
N PHE A 30 -8.42 -16.58 4.95
CA PHE A 30 -7.92 -17.48 3.92
C PHE A 30 -6.69 -16.90 3.23
N ASP A 31 -5.67 -17.73 3.03
CA ASP A 31 -4.47 -17.42 2.25
C ASP A 31 -3.92 -18.72 1.64
N LEU A 32 -3.18 -18.62 0.52
CA LEU A 32 -2.52 -19.76 -0.11
C LEU A 32 -1.28 -20.22 0.70
N SER A 33 -0.70 -19.35 1.51
CA SER A 33 0.42 -19.62 2.39
C SER A 33 -0.05 -20.19 3.72
N GLU A 34 0.19 -21.48 3.95
CA GLU A 34 -0.09 -22.14 5.23
C GLU A 34 0.58 -21.43 6.42
N ALA A 35 1.80 -20.90 6.21
CA ALA A 35 2.51 -20.14 7.22
C ALA A 35 1.76 -18.85 7.61
N SER A 36 1.20 -18.14 6.61
CA SER A 36 0.42 -16.91 6.84
C SER A 36 -0.91 -17.22 7.55
N VAL A 37 -1.58 -18.31 7.16
CA VAL A 37 -2.80 -18.79 7.83
C VAL A 37 -2.53 -19.13 9.29
N LYS A 38 -1.45 -19.88 9.57
CA LYS A 38 -1.07 -20.27 10.93
C LYS A 38 -0.76 -19.03 11.79
N ALA A 39 0.02 -18.09 11.27
CA ALA A 39 0.35 -16.86 11.98
C ALA A 39 -0.90 -16.01 12.29
N ALA A 40 -1.84 -15.91 11.35
CA ALA A 40 -3.09 -15.20 11.58
C ALA A 40 -3.95 -15.88 12.65
N ALA A 41 -3.99 -17.22 12.68
CA ALA A 41 -4.75 -17.98 13.67
C ALA A 41 -4.31 -17.72 15.12
N GLU A 42 -3.02 -17.46 15.34
CA GLU A 42 -2.47 -17.10 16.65
C GLU A 42 -3.02 -15.75 17.18
N THR A 43 -3.64 -14.95 16.32
CA THR A 43 -4.25 -13.66 16.68
C THR A 43 -5.78 -13.72 16.86
N GLY A 44 -6.36 -14.91 16.78
CA GLY A 44 -7.82 -15.13 16.92
C GLY A 44 -8.59 -15.10 15.59
N VAL A 45 -7.91 -14.97 14.46
CA VAL A 45 -8.53 -15.18 13.13
C VAL A 45 -8.88 -16.66 12.97
N LYS A 46 -10.10 -16.98 12.58
CA LYS A 46 -10.51 -18.37 12.31
C LYS A 46 -9.97 -18.79 10.94
N ALA A 47 -9.01 -19.71 10.91
CA ALA A 47 -8.47 -20.23 9.66
C ALA A 47 -9.55 -20.97 8.85
N ALA A 48 -9.63 -20.69 7.55
CA ALA A 48 -10.45 -21.42 6.59
C ALA A 48 -9.55 -22.16 5.60
N GLY A 49 -9.88 -23.41 5.28
CA GLY A 49 -9.11 -24.25 4.34
C GLY A 49 -9.38 -23.93 2.87
N ALA A 50 -10.46 -23.21 2.57
CA ALA A 50 -10.82 -22.80 1.22
C ALA A 50 -11.56 -21.44 1.21
N LEU A 51 -11.53 -20.75 0.07
CA LEU A 51 -12.26 -19.48 -0.12
C LEU A 51 -13.76 -19.61 0.21
N ALA A 52 -14.41 -20.66 -0.28
CA ALA A 52 -15.83 -20.93 -0.03
C ALA A 52 -16.16 -21.13 1.47
N GLU A 53 -15.20 -21.63 2.26
CA GLU A 53 -15.35 -21.75 3.70
C GLU A 53 -15.20 -20.39 4.39
N ALA A 54 -14.22 -19.58 3.95
CA ALA A 54 -13.96 -18.26 4.51
C ALA A 54 -15.16 -17.32 4.37
N VAL A 55 -15.79 -17.31 3.20
CA VAL A 55 -16.89 -16.37 2.88
C VAL A 55 -18.28 -16.86 3.28
N ARG A 56 -18.39 -18.07 3.82
CA ARG A 56 -19.67 -18.63 4.27
C ARG A 56 -20.29 -17.75 5.37
N ASP A 57 -21.49 -17.26 5.12
CA ASP A 57 -22.24 -16.35 6.00
C ASP A 57 -21.52 -15.01 6.30
N ALA A 58 -20.58 -14.60 5.45
CA ALA A 58 -19.86 -13.34 5.61
C ALA A 58 -20.76 -12.16 5.25
N GLU A 59 -20.82 -11.18 6.17
CA GLU A 59 -21.50 -9.90 5.94
C GLU A 59 -20.56 -8.92 5.20
N CYS A 60 -19.25 -9.10 5.38
CA CYS A 60 -18.21 -8.35 4.69
C CYS A 60 -17.10 -9.29 4.21
N VAL A 61 -16.62 -9.10 2.98
CA VAL A 61 -15.42 -9.76 2.45
C VAL A 61 -14.36 -8.71 2.19
N ILE A 62 -13.14 -8.91 2.69
CA ILE A 62 -12.00 -8.02 2.50
C ILE A 62 -10.90 -8.76 1.74
N THR A 63 -10.40 -8.18 0.65
CA THR A 63 -9.23 -8.70 -0.08
C THR A 63 -8.00 -7.84 0.17
N MET A 64 -6.83 -8.48 0.38
CA MET A 64 -5.53 -7.82 0.48
C MET A 64 -4.47 -8.62 -0.28
N LEU A 65 -4.43 -8.44 -1.60
CA LEU A 65 -3.75 -9.31 -2.54
C LEU A 65 -2.64 -8.59 -3.34
N PRO A 66 -1.70 -9.33 -3.95
CA PRO A 66 -0.53 -8.69 -4.57
C PRO A 66 -0.78 -7.89 -5.86
N LYS A 67 -1.79 -8.26 -6.68
CA LYS A 67 -1.98 -7.75 -8.05
C LYS A 67 -3.45 -7.74 -8.48
N GLY A 68 -3.81 -6.88 -9.43
CA GLY A 68 -5.16 -6.71 -9.98
C GLY A 68 -5.78 -8.03 -10.46
N GLN A 69 -5.04 -8.81 -11.24
CA GLN A 69 -5.50 -10.12 -11.73
C GLN A 69 -5.92 -11.10 -10.61
N HIS A 70 -5.28 -11.02 -9.43
CA HIS A 70 -5.63 -11.89 -8.30
C HIS A 70 -6.92 -11.41 -7.63
N VAL A 71 -7.10 -10.08 -7.52
CA VAL A 71 -8.34 -9.48 -7.01
C VAL A 71 -9.51 -9.84 -7.92
N THR A 72 -9.38 -9.62 -9.22
CA THR A 72 -10.44 -9.93 -10.18
C THR A 72 -10.77 -11.42 -10.23
N ALA A 73 -9.77 -12.31 -10.10
CA ALA A 73 -10.00 -13.75 -10.02
C ALA A 73 -10.80 -14.11 -8.76
N VAL A 74 -10.40 -13.64 -7.58
CA VAL A 74 -11.12 -13.88 -6.33
C VAL A 74 -12.53 -13.31 -6.41
N TRP A 75 -12.72 -12.08 -6.87
CA TRP A 75 -14.04 -11.46 -6.98
C TRP A 75 -14.93 -12.16 -8.02
N THR A 76 -14.34 -12.77 -9.06
CA THR A 76 -15.08 -13.64 -9.98
C THR A 76 -15.57 -14.89 -9.25
N ASP A 77 -14.74 -15.54 -8.45
CA ASP A 77 -15.16 -16.71 -7.67
C ASP A 77 -16.28 -16.35 -6.67
N LEU A 78 -16.21 -15.16 -6.06
CA LEU A 78 -17.23 -14.67 -5.13
C LEU A 78 -18.64 -14.60 -5.76
N THR A 79 -18.75 -14.41 -7.08
CA THR A 79 -20.05 -14.35 -7.79
C THR A 79 -20.99 -15.53 -7.56
N THR A 80 -20.44 -16.65 -7.11
CA THR A 80 -21.22 -17.86 -6.82
C THR A 80 -21.20 -18.27 -5.34
N LEU A 81 -20.48 -17.52 -4.49
CA LEU A 81 -20.16 -17.93 -3.12
C LEU A 81 -20.77 -17.02 -2.04
N ILE A 82 -21.08 -15.77 -2.37
CA ILE A 82 -21.64 -14.81 -1.41
C ILE A 82 -23.07 -14.40 -1.77
N PRO A 83 -23.91 -14.09 -0.77
CA PRO A 83 -25.27 -13.61 -1.03
C PRO A 83 -25.27 -12.17 -1.55
N GLU A 84 -26.38 -11.78 -2.19
CA GLU A 84 -26.62 -10.39 -2.56
C GLU A 84 -26.57 -9.46 -1.34
N GLY A 85 -26.15 -8.22 -1.55
CA GLY A 85 -26.04 -7.21 -0.49
C GLY A 85 -24.82 -7.36 0.43
N THR A 86 -23.98 -8.38 0.27
CA THR A 86 -22.69 -8.47 0.97
C THR A 86 -21.80 -7.26 0.61
N LEU A 87 -21.10 -6.74 1.63
CA LEU A 87 -20.10 -5.70 1.43
C LEU A 87 -18.76 -6.32 1.02
N VAL A 88 -18.17 -5.88 -0.09
CA VAL A 88 -16.88 -6.37 -0.59
C VAL A 88 -15.89 -5.20 -0.65
N ILE A 89 -14.76 -5.32 0.04
CA ILE A 89 -13.76 -4.26 0.14
C ILE A 89 -12.41 -4.78 -0.37
N ASP A 90 -11.88 -4.19 -1.43
CA ASP A 90 -10.51 -4.47 -1.85
C ASP A 90 -9.53 -3.47 -1.26
N CYS A 91 -8.67 -3.92 -0.35
CA CYS A 91 -7.61 -3.12 0.26
C CYS A 91 -6.28 -3.21 -0.49
N SER A 92 -6.21 -4.03 -1.55
CA SER A 92 -5.04 -4.20 -2.38
C SER A 92 -4.64 -2.89 -3.06
N THR A 93 -3.37 -2.76 -3.47
CA THR A 93 -2.95 -1.67 -4.38
C THR A 93 -2.76 -2.25 -5.78
N ILE A 94 -3.69 -1.93 -6.68
CA ILE A 94 -3.84 -2.48 -8.03
C ILE A 94 -4.08 -1.35 -9.05
N ASP A 95 -4.10 -1.68 -10.33
CA ASP A 95 -4.47 -0.73 -11.38
C ASP A 95 -5.94 -0.33 -11.30
N VAL A 96 -6.23 0.91 -11.74
CA VAL A 96 -7.57 1.52 -11.67
C VAL A 96 -8.58 0.72 -12.50
N GLU A 97 -8.14 0.14 -13.62
CA GLU A 97 -8.98 -0.66 -14.50
C GLU A 97 -9.45 -1.95 -13.80
N SER A 98 -8.53 -2.71 -13.19
CA SER A 98 -8.87 -3.90 -12.41
C SER A 98 -9.77 -3.59 -11.22
N ALA A 99 -9.57 -2.46 -10.55
CA ALA A 99 -10.47 -2.03 -9.46
C ALA A 99 -11.88 -1.73 -9.98
N ARG A 100 -12.01 -0.98 -11.08
CA ARG A 100 -13.31 -0.75 -11.74
C ARG A 100 -13.95 -2.06 -12.17
N LYS A 101 -13.16 -3.00 -12.71
CA LYS A 101 -13.64 -4.33 -13.09
C LYS A 101 -14.17 -5.11 -11.89
N ALA A 102 -13.51 -5.01 -10.74
CA ALA A 102 -13.97 -5.60 -9.50
C ALA A 102 -15.33 -5.00 -9.07
N HIS A 103 -15.49 -3.67 -9.12
CA HIS A 103 -16.80 -3.02 -8.88
C HIS A 103 -17.89 -3.52 -9.84
N GLU A 104 -17.61 -3.67 -11.14
CA GLU A 104 -18.57 -4.25 -12.09
C GLU A 104 -19.00 -5.67 -11.72
N LEU A 105 -18.06 -6.50 -11.23
CA LEU A 105 -18.39 -7.86 -10.76
C LEU A 105 -19.31 -7.79 -9.54
N ALA A 106 -19.07 -6.86 -8.61
CA ALA A 106 -19.95 -6.66 -7.45
C ALA A 106 -21.35 -6.18 -7.83
N ASP A 107 -21.47 -5.31 -8.83
CA ASP A 107 -22.77 -4.86 -9.34
C ASP A 107 -23.58 -6.03 -9.93
N VAL A 108 -22.93 -6.93 -10.69
CA VAL A 108 -23.59 -8.16 -11.21
C VAL A 108 -24.10 -9.06 -10.09
N MET A 109 -23.43 -9.07 -8.94
CA MET A 109 -23.83 -9.84 -7.74
C MET A 109 -24.88 -9.12 -6.86
N ASN A 110 -25.35 -7.92 -7.24
CA ASN A 110 -26.13 -7.04 -6.36
C ASN A 110 -25.42 -6.80 -5.00
N CYS A 111 -24.09 -6.79 -4.98
CA CYS A 111 -23.26 -6.55 -3.81
C CYS A 111 -22.89 -5.07 -3.70
N ILE A 112 -22.37 -4.68 -2.54
CA ILE A 112 -21.90 -3.32 -2.28
C ILE A 112 -20.38 -3.36 -2.24
N SER A 113 -19.70 -2.54 -3.05
CA SER A 113 -18.25 -2.61 -3.18
C SER A 113 -17.51 -1.32 -2.83
N LEU A 114 -16.28 -1.49 -2.36
CA LEU A 114 -15.29 -0.43 -2.13
C LEU A 114 -13.91 -0.88 -2.66
N ASP A 115 -13.18 0.03 -3.29
CA ASP A 115 -11.72 -0.05 -3.39
C ASP A 115 -11.12 0.85 -2.32
N ALA A 116 -10.39 0.27 -1.37
CA ALA A 116 -9.87 0.95 -0.18
C ALA A 116 -8.37 0.69 0.03
N PRO A 117 -7.49 0.97 -0.96
CA PRO A 117 -6.05 0.82 -0.79
C PRO A 117 -5.52 1.60 0.43
N VAL A 118 -4.41 1.09 0.97
CA VAL A 118 -3.86 1.56 2.25
C VAL A 118 -2.52 2.27 2.11
N SER A 119 -2.22 3.17 3.04
CA SER A 119 -0.89 3.75 3.27
C SER A 119 -0.52 3.67 4.76
N GLY A 120 0.78 3.51 5.07
CA GLY A 120 1.30 3.40 6.45
C GLY A 120 2.22 2.20 6.71
N GLY A 121 2.41 1.30 5.72
CA GLY A 121 3.31 0.16 5.83
C GLY A 121 2.90 -0.89 6.87
N THR A 122 3.78 -1.85 7.11
CA THR A 122 3.54 -2.96 8.05
C THR A 122 3.40 -2.49 9.50
N GLY A 123 4.17 -1.48 9.90
CA GLY A 123 4.06 -0.84 11.22
C GLY A 123 2.69 -0.20 11.44
N GLY A 124 2.17 0.53 10.43
CA GLY A 124 0.82 1.11 10.48
C GLY A 124 -0.28 0.05 10.49
N ALA A 125 -0.10 -1.04 9.74
CA ALA A 125 -1.04 -2.17 9.73
C ALA A 125 -1.12 -2.83 11.11
N ALA A 126 0.02 -3.15 11.73
CA ALA A 126 0.06 -3.74 13.08
C ALA A 126 -0.53 -2.80 14.15
N ALA A 127 -0.27 -1.50 14.04
CA ALA A 127 -0.75 -0.50 14.98
C ALA A 127 -2.22 -0.06 14.78
N GLY A 128 -2.87 -0.47 13.69
CA GLY A 128 -4.22 -0.03 13.36
C GLY A 128 -4.29 1.46 12.99
N THR A 129 -3.22 2.01 12.41
CA THR A 129 -3.08 3.45 12.12
C THR A 129 -3.00 3.76 10.62
N LEU A 130 -3.37 2.80 9.77
CA LEU A 130 -3.41 2.97 8.32
C LEU A 130 -4.27 4.17 7.89
N THR A 131 -3.90 4.74 6.76
CA THR A 131 -4.76 5.63 5.99
C THR A 131 -5.41 4.85 4.86
N PHE A 132 -6.74 4.87 4.78
CA PHE A 132 -7.52 4.28 3.70
C PHE A 132 -7.97 5.38 2.74
N MET A 133 -7.73 5.15 1.44
CA MET A 133 -8.21 5.98 0.34
C MET A 133 -9.32 5.21 -0.34
N VAL A 134 -10.57 5.65 -0.24
CA VAL A 134 -11.73 4.81 -0.49
C VAL A 134 -12.52 5.30 -1.71
N GLY A 135 -12.61 4.47 -2.74
CA GLY A 135 -13.49 4.63 -3.88
C GLY A 135 -14.75 3.77 -3.76
N GLY A 136 -15.88 4.30 -4.22
CA GLY A 136 -17.20 3.65 -4.21
C GLY A 136 -18.31 4.63 -3.87
N SER A 137 -19.57 4.21 -3.95
CA SER A 137 -20.70 5.10 -3.65
C SER A 137 -20.67 5.60 -2.20
N GLU A 138 -21.27 6.77 -1.93
CA GLU A 138 -21.46 7.30 -0.57
C GLU A 138 -22.13 6.28 0.39
N LYS A 139 -23.10 5.52 -0.13
CA LYS A 139 -23.78 4.45 0.61
C LYS A 139 -22.79 3.33 0.97
N ALA A 140 -21.97 2.88 0.01
CA ALA A 140 -20.95 1.88 0.26
C ALA A 140 -19.92 2.37 1.29
N PHE A 141 -19.48 3.63 1.15
CA PHE A 141 -18.54 4.25 2.06
C PHE A 141 -19.08 4.31 3.48
N ALA A 142 -20.33 4.73 3.67
CA ALA A 142 -20.98 4.78 4.98
C ALA A 142 -21.05 3.39 5.66
N LEU A 143 -21.25 2.32 4.87
CA LEU A 143 -21.29 0.94 5.38
C LEU A 143 -19.89 0.40 5.72
N GLY A 144 -18.89 0.68 4.87
CA GLY A 144 -17.53 0.18 5.07
C GLY A 144 -16.71 0.96 6.09
N LYS A 145 -16.98 2.25 6.27
CA LYS A 145 -16.18 3.12 7.15
C LYS A 145 -16.00 2.56 8.57
N PRO A 146 -17.03 2.08 9.29
CA PRO A 146 -16.87 1.51 10.63
C PRO A 146 -15.93 0.28 10.68
N ILE A 147 -15.89 -0.51 9.60
CA ILE A 147 -14.99 -1.67 9.48
C ILE A 147 -13.55 -1.19 9.22
N LEU A 148 -13.38 -0.19 8.35
CA LEU A 148 -12.07 0.37 8.03
C LEU A 148 -11.44 1.10 9.23
N GLU A 149 -12.25 1.76 10.07
CA GLU A 149 -11.81 2.45 11.30
C GLU A 149 -11.20 1.50 12.35
N ALA A 150 -11.51 0.19 12.30
CA ALA A 150 -10.87 -0.81 13.16
C ALA A 150 -9.42 -1.13 12.73
N MET A 151 -9.03 -0.80 11.50
CA MET A 151 -7.70 -1.09 10.94
C MET A 151 -6.89 0.17 10.64
N GLY A 152 -7.51 1.35 10.74
CA GLY A 152 -6.93 2.60 10.30
C GLY A 152 -7.34 3.81 11.12
N LYS A 153 -6.51 4.85 11.06
CA LYS A 153 -6.72 6.11 11.78
C LYS A 153 -7.39 7.18 10.91
N LYS A 154 -7.23 7.10 9.59
CA LYS A 154 -7.76 8.09 8.65
C LYS A 154 -8.43 7.40 7.49
N ILE A 155 -9.72 7.63 7.31
CA ILE A 155 -10.53 7.04 6.26
C ILE A 155 -11.05 8.17 5.37
N VAL A 156 -10.61 8.22 4.12
CA VAL A 156 -10.94 9.30 3.18
C VAL A 156 -11.77 8.74 2.04
N HIS A 157 -12.97 9.27 1.84
CA HIS A 157 -13.75 8.99 0.63
C HIS A 157 -13.18 9.83 -0.50
N CYS A 158 -12.67 9.16 -1.53
CA CYS A 158 -11.96 9.76 -2.65
C CYS A 158 -12.85 9.97 -3.88
N GLY A 159 -14.06 9.40 -3.89
CA GLY A 159 -15.01 9.46 -4.99
C GLY A 159 -15.58 8.08 -5.33
N ASP A 160 -16.02 7.93 -6.57
CA ASP A 160 -16.65 6.71 -7.07
C ASP A 160 -15.65 5.55 -7.27
N ALA A 161 -16.12 4.44 -7.85
CA ALA A 161 -15.34 3.23 -8.11
C ALA A 161 -13.97 3.52 -8.79
N GLY A 162 -12.90 3.03 -8.16
CA GLY A 162 -11.51 3.20 -8.60
C GLY A 162 -10.84 4.50 -8.13
N ALA A 163 -11.58 5.43 -7.51
CA ALA A 163 -11.01 6.68 -7.02
C ALA A 163 -10.03 6.48 -5.86
N GLY A 164 -10.21 5.42 -5.06
CA GLY A 164 -9.28 5.03 -4.00
C GLY A 164 -7.93 4.64 -4.58
N GLN A 165 -7.92 3.76 -5.60
CA GLN A 165 -6.70 3.41 -6.33
C GLN A 165 -6.06 4.63 -7.01
N ALA A 166 -6.84 5.49 -7.65
CA ALA A 166 -6.32 6.70 -8.28
C ALA A 166 -5.61 7.62 -7.26
N ALA A 167 -6.23 7.85 -6.09
CA ALA A 167 -5.61 8.61 -5.01
C ALA A 167 -4.31 7.96 -4.51
N LYS A 168 -4.32 6.64 -4.32
CA LYS A 168 -3.16 5.86 -3.86
C LYS A 168 -1.97 5.97 -4.81
N ILE A 169 -2.17 5.75 -6.11
CA ILE A 169 -1.08 5.79 -7.09
C ILE A 169 -0.53 7.21 -7.28
N CYS A 170 -1.37 8.24 -7.22
CA CYS A 170 -0.92 9.63 -7.22
C CYS A 170 -0.06 9.93 -5.99
N ASN A 171 -0.52 9.53 -4.79
CA ASN A 171 0.25 9.70 -3.56
C ASN A 171 1.61 9.00 -3.62
N ASN A 172 1.65 7.75 -4.10
CA ASN A 172 2.89 6.98 -4.14
C ASN A 172 3.83 7.45 -5.26
N MET A 173 3.32 8.04 -6.34
CA MET A 173 4.15 8.76 -7.31
C MET A 173 4.84 9.98 -6.69
N ILE A 174 4.11 10.81 -5.92
CA ILE A 174 4.69 11.92 -5.16
C ILE A 174 5.76 11.41 -4.19
N LEU A 175 5.50 10.29 -3.51
CA LEU A 175 6.43 9.67 -2.58
C LEU A 175 7.74 9.23 -3.27
N GLY A 176 7.64 8.52 -4.40
CA GLY A 176 8.81 8.08 -5.17
C GLY A 176 9.67 9.25 -5.66
N ILE A 177 9.04 10.27 -6.24
CA ILE A 177 9.72 11.48 -6.71
C ILE A 177 10.41 12.21 -5.54
N SER A 178 9.66 12.46 -4.47
CA SER A 178 10.19 13.21 -3.32
C SER A 178 11.31 12.46 -2.59
N MET A 179 11.25 11.13 -2.51
CA MET A 179 12.36 10.34 -1.95
C MET A 179 13.63 10.50 -2.77
N ILE A 180 13.55 10.35 -4.10
CA ILE A 180 14.70 10.56 -4.98
C ILE A 180 15.27 11.97 -4.82
N GLY A 181 14.42 13.00 -4.84
CA GLY A 181 14.86 14.39 -4.66
C GLY A 181 15.54 14.64 -3.31
N VAL A 182 15.05 14.01 -2.24
CA VAL A 182 15.71 14.07 -0.92
C VAL A 182 17.06 13.34 -0.94
N CYS A 183 17.14 12.16 -1.55
CA CYS A 183 18.40 11.42 -1.72
C CYS A 183 19.44 12.23 -2.49
N GLU A 184 19.04 12.87 -3.60
CA GLU A 184 19.91 13.76 -4.39
C GLU A 184 20.40 14.96 -3.55
N ALA A 185 19.50 15.60 -2.79
CA ALA A 185 19.86 16.73 -1.93
C ALA A 185 20.88 16.35 -0.85
N PHE A 186 20.71 15.20 -0.19
CA PHE A 186 21.69 14.69 0.78
C PHE A 186 23.02 14.32 0.11
N GLY A 187 22.99 13.67 -1.06
CA GLY A 187 24.19 13.35 -1.82
C GLY A 187 24.97 14.60 -2.26
N LEU A 188 24.28 15.66 -2.68
CA LEU A 188 24.89 16.95 -3.01
C LEU A 188 25.47 17.62 -1.76
N ALA A 189 24.72 17.65 -0.65
CA ALA A 189 25.18 18.23 0.61
C ALA A 189 26.49 17.62 1.09
N GLU A 190 26.65 16.29 0.98
CA GLU A 190 27.91 15.59 1.29
C GLU A 190 29.08 16.12 0.48
N LYS A 191 28.89 16.33 -0.84
CA LYS A 191 29.94 16.86 -1.73
C LYS A 191 30.27 18.32 -1.45
N LEU A 192 29.31 19.07 -0.93
CA LEU A 192 29.49 20.47 -0.50
C LEU A 192 30.06 20.60 0.93
N GLY A 193 30.31 19.48 1.63
CA GLY A 193 30.84 19.47 2.98
C GLY A 193 29.83 19.80 4.08
N LEU A 194 28.53 19.72 3.77
CA LEU A 194 27.46 19.91 4.75
C LEU A 194 27.13 18.57 5.44
N SER A 195 26.97 18.59 6.77
CA SER A 195 26.58 17.40 7.52
C SER A 195 25.12 17.02 7.26
N HIS A 196 24.79 15.74 7.41
CA HIS A 196 23.40 15.26 7.31
C HIS A 196 22.46 16.00 8.26
N GLN A 197 22.90 16.20 9.51
CA GLN A 197 22.10 16.91 10.51
C GLN A 197 21.85 18.36 10.12
N ALA A 198 22.87 19.07 9.63
CA ALA A 198 22.71 20.46 9.23
C ALA A 198 21.74 20.62 8.05
N LEU A 199 21.80 19.73 7.03
CA LEU A 199 20.81 19.74 5.95
C LEU A 199 19.40 19.42 6.48
N PHE A 200 19.28 18.40 7.33
CA PHE A 200 18.00 17.99 7.90
C PHE A 200 17.36 19.12 8.70
N ASP A 201 18.10 19.79 9.59
CA ASP A 201 17.59 20.88 10.45
C ASP A 201 17.01 22.03 9.61
N VAL A 202 17.70 22.40 8.53
CA VAL A 202 17.24 23.46 7.61
C VAL A 202 16.04 22.97 6.79
N ALA A 203 16.15 21.85 6.09
CA ALA A 203 15.16 21.44 5.11
C ALA A 203 13.87 20.91 5.76
N SER A 204 13.93 20.32 6.95
CA SER A 204 12.76 19.77 7.67
C SER A 204 11.77 20.82 8.15
N THR A 205 12.19 22.08 8.21
CA THR A 205 11.37 23.22 8.65
C THR A 205 11.19 24.29 7.57
N SER A 206 11.74 24.06 6.38
CA SER A 206 11.69 24.97 5.23
C SER A 206 10.77 24.45 4.12
N SER A 207 10.70 25.16 2.99
CA SER A 207 9.84 24.80 1.86
C SER A 207 10.20 23.50 1.15
N GLY A 208 11.38 22.92 1.41
CA GLY A 208 11.78 21.60 0.92
C GLY A 208 11.20 20.44 1.72
N GLN A 209 10.43 20.71 2.78
CA GLN A 209 9.90 19.69 3.68
C GLN A 209 8.97 18.71 2.94
N CYS A 210 9.21 17.42 3.19
CA CYS A 210 8.31 16.34 2.79
C CYS A 210 8.46 15.15 3.75
N TRP A 211 7.55 14.17 3.65
CA TRP A 211 7.57 12.99 4.52
C TRP A 211 8.87 12.18 4.40
N SER A 212 9.40 12.02 3.18
CA SER A 212 10.67 11.34 2.89
C SER A 212 11.85 11.99 3.61
N LEU A 213 11.77 13.29 3.90
CA LEU A 213 12.77 13.99 4.70
C LEU A 213 12.52 13.83 6.20
N THR A 214 11.33 14.19 6.69
CA THR A 214 11.09 14.39 8.14
C THR A 214 10.76 13.11 8.91
N THR A 215 10.30 12.08 8.24
CA THR A 215 9.90 10.81 8.87
C THR A 215 10.68 9.63 8.33
N TYR A 216 11.19 9.74 7.10
CA TYR A 216 11.79 8.63 6.37
C TYR A 216 13.18 8.95 5.81
N CYS A 217 13.93 9.79 6.54
CA CYS A 217 15.21 10.32 6.10
C CYS A 217 16.14 9.22 5.54
N PRO A 218 16.67 9.36 4.30
CA PRO A 218 17.43 8.32 3.62
C PRO A 218 18.90 8.26 4.07
N VAL A 219 19.29 9.01 5.10
CA VAL A 219 20.62 8.95 5.70
C VAL A 219 20.53 8.61 7.19
N PRO A 220 21.50 7.86 7.74
CA PRO A 220 21.51 7.50 9.15
C PRO A 220 21.73 8.75 10.03
N GLY A 221 21.11 8.76 11.22
CA GLY A 221 21.24 9.83 12.21
C GLY A 221 19.97 10.66 12.41
N PRO A 222 19.60 11.57 11.49
CA PRO A 222 18.60 12.61 11.77
C PRO A 222 17.22 12.10 12.19
N VAL A 223 16.80 10.94 11.66
CA VAL A 223 15.56 10.27 12.05
C VAL A 223 15.90 8.86 12.52
N PRO A 224 16.06 8.61 13.83
CA PRO A 224 16.55 7.31 14.34
C PRO A 224 15.70 6.10 13.95
N THR A 225 14.41 6.31 13.69
CA THR A 225 13.47 5.23 13.29
C THR A 225 13.45 4.99 11.78
N SER A 226 14.18 5.75 10.96
CA SER A 226 14.19 5.53 9.51
C SER A 226 15.00 4.28 9.14
N PRO A 227 14.65 3.59 8.04
CA PRO A 227 15.37 2.39 7.58
C PRO A 227 16.87 2.59 7.34
N ALA A 228 17.30 3.81 7.05
CA ALA A 228 18.72 4.14 6.87
C ALA A 228 19.58 3.82 8.11
N ASN A 229 18.98 3.70 9.30
CA ASN A 229 19.65 3.31 10.55
C ASN A 229 19.64 1.79 10.81
N SER A 230 19.06 0.99 9.92
CA SER A 230 18.98 -0.47 10.07
C SER A 230 19.35 -1.17 8.77
N ASP A 231 20.43 -0.70 8.13
CA ASP A 231 20.96 -1.23 6.87
C ASP A 231 19.88 -1.32 5.78
N TYR A 232 18.95 -0.36 5.78
CA TYR A 232 17.82 -0.31 4.85
C TYR A 232 16.96 -1.59 4.81
N LYS A 233 16.83 -2.27 5.96
CA LYS A 233 15.76 -3.27 6.13
C LYS A 233 14.41 -2.63 5.81
N PRO A 234 13.61 -3.22 4.91
CA PRO A 234 12.47 -2.54 4.33
C PRO A 234 11.36 -2.30 5.35
N GLY A 235 10.96 -1.02 5.50
CA GLY A 235 9.59 -0.70 5.89
C GLY A 235 8.68 -0.70 4.66
N PHE A 236 9.21 -0.27 3.51
CA PHE A 236 8.56 -0.37 2.21
C PHE A 236 9.61 -0.71 1.13
N ALA A 237 9.55 -1.93 0.60
CA ALA A 237 10.56 -2.44 -0.32
C ALA A 237 10.59 -1.67 -1.66
N ALA A 238 11.78 -1.54 -2.26
CA ALA A 238 12.00 -0.86 -3.53
C ALA A 238 11.17 -1.48 -4.67
N ALA A 239 11.04 -2.81 -4.70
CA ALA A 239 10.18 -3.52 -5.67
C ALA A 239 8.69 -3.12 -5.55
N LEU A 240 8.22 -2.83 -4.32
CA LEU A 240 6.85 -2.35 -4.11
C LEU A 240 6.68 -0.89 -4.56
N MET A 241 7.68 -0.05 -4.32
CA MET A 241 7.70 1.32 -4.84
C MET A 241 7.69 1.31 -6.38
N LEU A 242 8.52 0.49 -7.02
CA LEU A 242 8.54 0.34 -8.47
C LEU A 242 7.19 -0.15 -9.01
N LYS A 243 6.57 -1.14 -8.35
CA LYS A 243 5.22 -1.61 -8.70
C LYS A 243 4.22 -0.46 -8.69
N ASP A 244 4.19 0.35 -7.63
CA ASP A 244 3.26 1.48 -7.53
C ASP A 244 3.56 2.60 -8.55
N LEU A 245 4.84 2.89 -8.81
CA LEU A 245 5.23 3.82 -9.87
C LEU A 245 4.81 3.33 -11.25
N THR A 246 4.95 2.03 -11.53
CA THR A 246 4.49 1.41 -12.78
C THR A 246 2.98 1.57 -12.95
N LEU A 247 2.19 1.33 -11.89
CA LEU A 247 0.75 1.57 -11.89
C LEU A 247 0.40 3.04 -12.17
N SER A 248 1.16 3.99 -11.60
CA SER A 248 0.97 5.41 -11.88
C SER A 248 1.24 5.78 -13.34
N GLN A 249 2.25 5.18 -13.97
CA GLN A 249 2.59 5.44 -15.37
C GLN A 249 1.59 4.80 -16.33
N GLU A 250 1.04 3.63 -15.98
CA GLU A 250 -0.06 3.03 -16.72
C GLU A 250 -1.30 3.93 -16.69
N ALA A 251 -1.69 4.44 -15.52
CA ALA A 251 -2.80 5.38 -15.39
C ALA A 251 -2.56 6.70 -16.15
N ALA A 252 -1.32 7.21 -16.16
CA ALA A 252 -0.95 8.39 -16.94
C ALA A 252 -1.13 8.14 -18.45
N ARG A 253 -0.68 6.99 -18.95
CA ARG A 253 -0.84 6.58 -20.35
C ARG A 253 -2.31 6.46 -20.75
N GLN A 254 -3.14 5.85 -19.90
CA GLN A 254 -4.57 5.68 -20.15
C GLN A 254 -5.34 7.03 -20.13
N SER A 255 -4.95 7.96 -19.28
CA SER A 255 -5.62 9.26 -19.13
C SER A 255 -5.08 10.38 -20.02
N GLY A 256 -3.89 10.19 -20.61
CA GLY A 256 -3.17 11.23 -21.35
C GLY A 256 -2.49 12.28 -20.44
N ALA A 257 -2.32 11.98 -19.14
CA ALA A 257 -1.66 12.88 -18.20
C ALA A 257 -0.14 12.90 -18.41
N ALA A 258 0.48 14.08 -18.32
CA ALA A 258 1.93 14.23 -18.39
C ALA A 258 2.56 14.07 -17.00
N THR A 259 3.36 13.01 -16.81
CA THR A 259 4.03 12.68 -15.55
C THR A 259 5.55 12.53 -15.68
N PRO A 260 6.29 13.50 -16.27
CA PRO A 260 7.70 13.32 -16.61
C PRO A 260 8.59 12.93 -15.42
N LEU A 261 8.39 13.54 -14.25
CA LEU A 261 9.13 13.20 -13.03
C LEU A 261 8.76 11.80 -12.50
N GLY A 262 7.48 11.42 -12.61
CA GLY A 262 7.02 10.10 -12.21
C GLY A 262 7.56 8.99 -13.11
N ALA A 263 7.61 9.25 -14.43
CA ALA A 263 8.21 8.35 -15.41
C ALA A 263 9.69 8.13 -15.10
N HIS A 264 10.43 9.21 -14.85
CA HIS A 264 11.84 9.11 -14.52
C HIS A 264 12.10 8.44 -13.17
N ALA A 265 11.25 8.70 -12.17
CA ALA A 265 11.30 7.98 -10.91
C ALA A 265 11.10 6.46 -11.11
N ALA A 266 10.17 6.05 -11.98
CA ALA A 266 9.96 4.65 -12.32
C ALA A 266 11.20 4.02 -12.96
N GLU A 267 11.85 4.73 -13.89
CA GLU A 267 13.11 4.28 -14.53
C GLU A 267 14.24 4.07 -13.50
N LEU A 268 14.41 5.01 -12.57
CA LEU A 268 15.43 4.93 -11.53
C LEU A 268 15.18 3.76 -10.57
N TYR A 269 13.93 3.53 -10.15
CA TYR A 269 13.60 2.38 -9.32
C TYR A 269 13.71 1.04 -10.07
N ALA A 270 13.42 1.02 -11.38
CA ALA A 270 13.62 -0.16 -12.22
C ALA A 270 15.12 -0.50 -12.37
N GLU A 271 15.97 0.52 -12.53
CA GLU A 271 17.42 0.32 -12.50
C GLU A 271 17.88 -0.22 -11.16
N PHE A 272 17.40 0.37 -10.05
CA PHE A 272 17.77 -0.04 -8.70
C PHE A 272 17.38 -1.49 -8.39
N GLU A 273 16.16 -1.90 -8.77
CA GLU A 273 15.72 -3.28 -8.64
C GLU A 273 16.59 -4.24 -9.47
N ARG A 274 16.88 -3.89 -10.73
CA ARG A 274 17.72 -4.70 -11.63
C ARG A 274 19.14 -4.91 -11.10
N THR A 275 19.65 -3.99 -10.29
CA THR A 275 20.93 -4.13 -9.60
C THR A 275 20.89 -5.02 -8.35
N GLY A 276 19.74 -5.64 -8.04
CA GLY A 276 19.59 -6.62 -6.95
C GLY A 276 18.99 -6.06 -5.66
N HIS A 277 18.63 -4.77 -5.64
CA HIS A 277 18.16 -4.08 -4.43
C HIS A 277 16.62 -4.02 -4.30
N GLY A 278 15.89 -4.86 -5.04
CA GLY A 278 14.42 -4.88 -5.00
C GLY A 278 13.84 -5.18 -3.60
N ALA A 279 14.56 -5.96 -2.79
CA ALA A 279 14.15 -6.32 -1.44
C ALA A 279 14.56 -5.29 -0.37
N ASP A 280 15.44 -4.35 -0.70
CA ASP A 280 15.86 -3.30 0.22
C ASP A 280 14.76 -2.25 0.36
N ASP A 281 14.85 -1.43 1.40
CA ASP A 281 13.96 -0.29 1.55
C ASP A 281 14.08 0.69 0.36
N PHE A 282 12.96 1.28 -0.07
CA PHE A 282 12.95 2.20 -1.21
C PHE A 282 13.83 3.47 -1.00
N SER A 283 14.15 3.82 0.24
CA SER A 283 15.11 4.89 0.55
C SER A 283 16.58 4.51 0.26
N ALA A 284 16.89 3.22 0.11
CA ALA A 284 18.23 2.73 -0.22
C ALA A 284 18.74 3.17 -1.60
N ILE A 285 17.85 3.70 -2.45
CA ILE A 285 18.22 4.25 -3.76
C ILE A 285 19.30 5.34 -3.68
N ILE A 286 19.45 6.00 -2.52
CA ILE A 286 20.58 6.92 -2.25
C ILE A 286 21.95 6.26 -2.50
N GLN A 287 22.09 4.96 -2.23
CA GLN A 287 23.34 4.23 -2.44
C GLN A 287 23.70 4.20 -3.93
N MET A 288 22.72 3.84 -4.78
CA MET A 288 22.88 3.86 -6.24
C MET A 288 23.21 5.26 -6.77
N LEU A 289 22.55 6.30 -6.24
CA LEU A 289 22.79 7.69 -6.65
C LEU A 289 24.18 8.19 -6.25
N ARG A 290 24.67 7.82 -5.06
CA ARG A 290 26.05 8.12 -4.63
C ARG A 290 27.09 7.49 -5.54
N GLU A 291 26.87 6.24 -5.96
CA GLU A 291 27.77 5.55 -6.89
C GLU A 291 27.80 6.20 -8.27
N LYS A 292 26.63 6.60 -8.81
CA LYS A 292 26.55 7.34 -10.08
C LYS A 292 27.33 8.66 -10.02
N ALA A 293 27.27 9.39 -8.91
CA ALA A 293 28.05 10.62 -8.72
C ALA A 293 29.57 10.39 -8.61
N GLY A 294 29.99 9.18 -8.23
CA GLY A 294 31.41 8.79 -8.18
C GLY A 294 31.98 8.31 -9.51
N ARG A 295 31.13 7.92 -10.47
CA ARG A 295 31.51 7.54 -11.83
C ARG A 295 31.45 8.76 -12.75
N THR A 296 32.39 9.69 -12.58
CA THR A 296 32.74 10.61 -13.69
C THR A 296 33.37 9.79 -14.81
N SER A 297 32.76 9.82 -15.99
CA SER A 297 33.37 9.37 -17.25
C SER A 297 34.72 10.04 -17.50
#